data_AF-A0A0F9SWM7-F1
#
_entry.id   AF-A0A0F9SWM7-F1
#
_cell.length_a   1.000
_cell.length_b   1.000
_cell.length_c   1.000
_cell.angle_alpha   90.00
_cell.angle_beta   90.00
_cell.angle_gamma   90.00
#
_symmetry.space_group_name_H-M   'P 1'
#
loop_
_entity.id
_entity.type
_entity.pdbx_description
1 polymer ?
#
loop_
_entity_poly.entity_id
_entity_poly.type
_entity_poly.pdbx_seq_one_letter_code
_entity_poly.pdbx_strand_id
1 'polypeptide(L)' 'MIPVRGLVQVPCIERNGLGVIKAVSAASLALRGDGKHFMPLDKCIATMRQTGIDMSEKYTETSRGGLAVNLPEC' A
#
# COMPACT_ATOMS: atom_id res chain seq x y z
N MET A 1 -3.59 4.67 -7.05
CA MET A 1 -4.25 3.63 -7.84
C MET A 1 -4.90 4.28 -9.04
N ILE A 2 -4.09 4.88 -9.91
CA ILE A 2 -4.45 4.90 -11.33
C ILE A 2 -3.46 3.93 -11.99
N PRO A 3 -3.94 2.88 -12.64
CA PRO A 3 -3.15 1.68 -12.85
C PRO A 3 -2.67 1.65 -14.30
N VAL A 4 -2.11 0.54 -14.78
CA VAL A 4 -1.66 0.43 -16.17
C VAL A 4 -2.78 0.90 -17.11
N ARG A 5 -2.47 1.88 -17.98
CA ARG A 5 -3.42 2.46 -18.95
C ARG A 5 -4.70 3.03 -18.34
N GLY A 6 -4.69 3.40 -17.06
CA GLY A 6 -5.84 4.02 -16.38
C GLY A 6 -6.94 3.05 -15.93
N LEU A 7 -6.74 1.73 -16.08
CA LEU A 7 -7.74 0.71 -15.74
C LEU A 7 -7.52 0.13 -14.35
N VAL A 8 -8.54 0.03 -13.49
CA VAL A 8 -8.54 -0.62 -12.14
C VAL A 8 -8.34 -2.13 -12.19
N GLN A 9 -7.19 -2.54 -12.72
CA GLN A 9 -6.79 -3.92 -12.91
C GLN A 9 -5.44 -4.15 -12.22
N VAL A 10 -4.32 -3.82 -12.86
CA VAL A 10 -2.97 -4.06 -12.34
C VAL A 10 -2.32 -2.75 -11.89
N PRO A 11 -1.79 -2.61 -10.65
CA PRO A 11 -1.66 -3.65 -9.63
C PRO A 11 -2.80 -3.67 -8.59
N CYS A 12 -4.00 -3.21 -8.95
CA CYS A 12 -5.06 -2.94 -7.98
C CYS A 12 -5.71 -4.22 -7.45
N ILE A 13 -5.96 -5.20 -8.33
CA ILE A 13 -6.63 -6.45 -7.97
C ILE A 13 -5.76 -7.25 -7.01
N GLU A 14 -4.47 -7.44 -7.34
CA GLU A 14 -3.54 -8.17 -6.48
C GLU A 14 -3.27 -7.43 -5.17
N ARG A 15 -3.23 -6.09 -5.16
CA ARG A 15 -3.07 -5.34 -3.91
C ARG A 15 -4.26 -5.50 -2.98
N ASN A 16 -5.48 -5.53 -3.52
CA ASN A 16 -6.68 -5.80 -2.71
C ASN A 16 -6.63 -7.22 -2.13
N GLY A 17 -6.29 -8.24 -2.95
CA GLY A 17 -6.13 -9.61 -2.47
C GLY A 17 -5.07 -9.76 -1.38
N LEU A 18 -3.88 -9.18 -1.59
CA LEU A 18 -2.80 -9.16 -0.58
C LEU A 18 -3.20 -8.36 0.68
N GLY A 19 -4.00 -7.30 0.52
CA GLY A 19 -4.54 -6.52 1.62
C GLY A 19 -5.44 -7.34 2.54
N VAL A 20 -6.35 -8.14 1.97
CA VAL A 20 -7.21 -9.06 2.74
C VAL A 20 -6.38 -10.06 3.53
N ILE A 21 -5.37 -10.67 2.91
CA ILE A 21 -4.48 -11.63 3.59
C ILE A 21 -3.80 -10.97 4.78
N LYS A 22 -3.22 -9.77 4.58
CA LYS A 22 -2.56 -9.01 5.66
C LYS A 22 -3.52 -8.66 6.79
N ALA A 23 -4.75 -8.27 6.49
CA ALA A 23 -5.76 -7.94 7.49
C ALA A 23 -6.11 -9.15 8.38
N VAL A 24 -6.36 -10.32 7.77
CA VAL A 24 -6.65 -11.57 8.50
C VAL A 24 -5.46 -12.00 9.36
N SER A 25 -4.24 -11.92 8.82
CA SER A 25 -3.02 -12.24 9.57
C SER A 25 -2.79 -11.27 10.74
N ALA A 26 -2.98 -9.97 10.54
CA ALA A 26 -2.84 -8.96 11.59
C ALA A 26 -3.86 -9.15 12.72
N ALA A 27 -5.12 -9.42 12.37
CA ALA A 27 -6.17 -9.72 13.35
C ALA A 27 -5.84 -10.99 14.15
N SER A 28 -5.37 -12.03 13.47
CA SER A 28 -4.95 -13.28 14.13
C SER A 28 -3.78 -13.05 15.08
N LEU A 29 -2.80 -12.23 14.71
CA LEU A 29 -1.65 -11.88 15.54
C LEU A 29 -2.08 -11.07 16.78
N ALA A 30 -3.01 -10.14 16.62
CA ALA A 30 -3.53 -9.34 17.74
C ALA A 30 -4.35 -10.19 18.73
N LEU A 31 -5.20 -11.09 18.23
CA LEU A 31 -6.08 -11.93 19.06
C LEU A 31 -5.34 -13.07 19.75
N ARG A 32 -4.30 -13.62 19.12
CA ARG A 32 -3.54 -14.78 19.65
C ARG A 32 -2.21 -14.40 20.30
N GLY A 33 -1.81 -13.13 20.20
CA GLY A 33 -0.58 -12.62 20.79
C GLY A 33 -0.74 -12.24 22.27
N ASP A 34 0.38 -11.91 22.91
CA ASP A 34 0.45 -11.46 24.30
C ASP A 34 0.43 -9.92 24.44
N GLY A 35 0.15 -9.22 23.34
CA GLY A 35 0.15 -7.76 23.26
C GLY A 35 1.53 -7.09 23.20
N LYS A 36 2.64 -7.85 23.27
CA LYS A 36 3.99 -7.26 23.17
C LYS A 36 4.40 -6.95 21.74
N HIS A 37 3.86 -7.68 20.77
CA HIS A 37 4.06 -7.40 19.35
C HIS A 37 3.15 -6.24 18.89
N PHE A 38 3.44 -5.05 19.42
CA PHE A 38 2.60 -3.86 19.29
C PHE A 38 3.42 -2.64 18.91
N MET A 39 2.91 -1.86 17.96
CA MET A 39 3.40 -0.53 17.62
C MET A 39 2.23 0.45 17.82
N PRO A 40 2.38 1.54 18.59
CA PRO A 40 1.31 2.52 18.77
C PRO A 40 0.80 3.04 17.42
N LEU A 41 -0.52 3.07 17.27
CA LEU A 41 -1.17 3.48 16.02
C LEU A 41 -0.75 4.89 15.60
N ASP A 42 -0.62 5.82 16.55
CA ASP A 42 -0.20 7.20 16.27
C ASP A 42 1.20 7.25 15.63
N LYS A 43 2.12 6.37 16.03
CA LYS A 43 3.43 6.26 15.39
C LYS A 43 3.31 5.74 13.96
N CYS A 44 2.46 4.74 13.72
CA CYS A 44 2.19 4.25 12.36
C CYS A 44 1.59 5.34 11.47
N ILE A 45 0.65 6.14 11.98
CA ILE A 45 0.03 7.26 11.26
C ILE A 45 1.05 8.35 10.96
N ALA A 46 1.88 8.73 11.95
CA ALA A 46 2.93 9.72 11.75
C ALA A 46 3.95 9.26 10.70
N THR A 47 4.38 7.99 10.74
CA THR A 47 5.24 7.40 9.72
C THR A 47 4.57 7.40 8.35
N MET A 48 3.30 6.96 8.25
CA MET A 48 2.56 6.97 6.98
C MET A 48 2.47 8.37 6.38
N ARG A 49 2.23 9.40 7.21
CA ARG A 49 2.21 10.80 6.78
C ARG A 49 3.57 11.25 6.27
N GLN A 50 4.64 10.99 7.03
CA GLN A 50 5.99 11.38 6.65
C GLN A 50 6.42 10.71 5.35
N THR A 51 6.18 9.39 5.22
CA THR A 51 6.43 8.65 3.98
C THR A 51 5.64 9.25 2.81
N GLY A 52 4.38 9.63 3.02
CA GLY A 52 3.59 10.29 1.99
C GLY A 52 4.14 11.65 1.53
N ILE A 53 4.76 12.42 2.44
CA ILE A 53 5.44 13.68 2.12
C ILE A 53 6.75 13.42 1.36
N ASP A 54 7.49 12.38 1.77
CA ASP A 54 8.78 12.03 1.18
C ASP A 54 8.65 11.28 -0.16
N MET A 55 7.43 10.83 -0.51
CA MET A 55 7.16 10.17 -1.79
C MET A 55 7.37 11.16 -2.94
N SER A 56 8.39 10.90 -3.74
CA SER A 56 8.65 11.65 -4.98
C SER A 56 7.42 11.65 -5.89
N GLU A 57 7.12 12.83 -6.44
CA GLU A 57 6.03 13.06 -7.41
C GLU A 57 6.09 12.13 -8.64
N LYS A 58 7.28 11.60 -8.95
CA LYS A 58 7.49 10.66 -10.07
C LYS A 58 6.97 9.24 -9.77
N TYR A 59 6.85 8.87 -8.49
CA TYR A 59 6.43 7.53 -8.04
C TYR A 59 5.08 7.54 -7.31
N THR A 60 4.41 8.69 -7.26
CA THR A 60 3.05 8.79 -6.70
C THR A 60 2.06 8.16 -7.70
N GLU A 61 1.79 6.87 -7.53
CA GLU A 61 0.90 6.04 -8.37
C GLU A 61 -0.56 6.53 -8.46
N THR A 62 -0.95 7.54 -7.68
CA THR A 62 -2.32 8.06 -7.61
C THR A 62 -2.54 9.32 -8.44
N SER A 63 -1.55 10.20 -8.62
CA SER A 63 -1.78 11.54 -9.15
C SER A 63 -1.57 11.67 -10.67
N ARG A 64 -0.79 10.76 -11.30
CA ARG A 64 -0.43 10.87 -12.74
C ARG A 64 -0.44 9.57 -13.53
N GLY A 65 -1.11 8.51 -13.06
CA GLY A 65 -1.08 7.19 -13.72
C GLY A 65 0.27 6.47 -13.57
N GLY A 66 0.87 6.54 -12.37
CA GLY A 66 2.28 6.25 -12.05
C GLY A 66 2.76 4.80 -12.17
N LEU A 67 2.29 4.06 -13.18
CA LEU A 67 3.03 2.97 -13.83
C LEU A 67 3.61 3.40 -15.20
N ALA A 68 3.66 4.71 -15.51
CA ALA A 68 3.80 5.23 -16.87
C ALA A 68 5.23 5.59 -17.35
N VAL A 69 6.31 5.03 -16.81
CA VAL A 69 7.66 5.33 -17.36
C VAL A 69 8.58 4.14 -17.65
N ASN A 70 8.26 2.90 -17.25
CA ASN A 70 9.17 1.76 -17.49
C ASN A 70 8.48 0.44 -17.86
N LEU A 71 7.19 0.43 -18.25
CA LEU A 71 6.64 -0.74 -18.95
C LEU A 71 6.91 -0.54 -20.45
N PRO A 72 7.74 -1.36 -21.11
CA PRO A 72 7.78 -1.40 -22.56
C PRO A 72 6.40 -1.82 -23.05
N GLU A 73 5.79 -1.01 -23.91
CA GLU A 73 4.66 -1.45 -24.72
C GLU A 73 5.21 -2.39 -25.80
N CYS A 74 5.30 -3.68 -25.46
CA CYS A 74 5.37 -4.74 -26.45
C CYS A 74 4.35 -5.82 -26.09
#